data_AF-A0A3S4F6H8-F1
#
_entry.id   AF-A0A3S4F6H8-F1
#
_cell.length_a   1.000
_cell.length_b   1.000
_cell.length_c   1.000
_cell.angle_alpha   90.00
_cell.angle_beta   90.00
_cell.angle_gamma   90.00
#
_symmetry.space_group_name_H-M   'P 1'
#
loop_
_entity.id
_entity.type
_entity.pdbx_description
1 polymer ?
#
loop_
_entity_poly.entity_id
_entity_poly.type
_entity_poly.pdbx_seq_one_letter_code
_entity_poly.pdbx_strand_id
1 'polypeptide(L)'
;MQTRRIVFTFGVATATPPEKLRLIGDMVKKIITDVGETQFDRAHLLAFGQDRLTYEVVHIVNTADYNKYMDIQQEIIYPYY
;
A
#
# COMPACT_ATOMS: atom_id res chain seq x y z
N MET A 1 -8.55 9.34 20.18
CA MET A 1 -8.06 9.29 18.78
C MET A 1 -8.80 8.18 18.07
N GLN A 2 -9.45 8.45 16.93
CA GLN A 2 -9.96 7.40 16.06
C GLN A 2 -8.95 7.22 14.94
N THR A 3 -8.35 6.04 14.87
CA THR A 3 -7.44 5.61 13.80
C THR A 3 -8.20 4.68 12.88
N ARG A 4 -7.90 4.69 11.58
CA ARG A 4 -8.51 3.76 10.62
C ARG A 4 -7.44 2.84 10.05
N ARG A 5 -7.60 1.53 10.26
CA ARG A 5 -6.76 0.51 9.61
C ARG A 5 -7.29 0.26 8.20
N ILE A 6 -6.42 0.45 7.22
CA ILE A 6 -6.73 0.26 5.81
C ILE A 6 -6.01 -0.97 5.30
N VAL A 7 -6.70 -1.77 4.49
CA VAL A 7 -6.15 -2.92 3.77
C VAL A 7 -6.54 -2.76 2.32
N PHE A 8 -5.56 -2.85 1.43
CA PHE A 8 -5.81 -2.91 0.01
C PHE A 8 -4.83 -3.87 -0.67
N THR A 9 -5.14 -4.24 -1.90
CA THR A 9 -4.27 -5.09 -2.71
C THR A 9 -4.02 -4.46 -4.07
N PHE A 10 -2.86 -4.76 -4.65
CA PHE A 10 -2.55 -4.44 -6.03
C PHE A 10 -1.81 -5.60 -6.68
N GLY A 11 -1.86 -5.66 -8.02
CA GLY A 11 -1.21 -6.70 -8.81
C GLY A 11 0.05 -6.18 -9.49
N VAL A 12 1.06 -7.03 -9.57
CA VAL A 12 2.21 -6.83 -10.46
C VAL A 12 2.35 -8.00 -11.43
N ALA A 13 3.02 -7.79 -12.56
CA ALA A 13 3.18 -8.84 -13.58
C ALA A 13 3.89 -10.08 -13.02
N THR A 14 3.44 -11.27 -13.40
CA THR A 14 4.07 -12.55 -13.01
C THR A 14 5.50 -12.71 -13.51
N ALA A 15 5.84 -12.02 -14.61
CA ALA A 15 7.19 -11.97 -15.16
C ALA A 15 8.13 -11.00 -14.43
N THR A 16 7.67 -10.30 -13.39
CA THR A 16 8.51 -9.35 -12.64
C THR A 16 9.67 -10.08 -11.98
N PRO A 17 10.94 -9.70 -12.25
CA PRO A 17 12.09 -10.39 -11.67
C PRO A 17 12.12 -10.34 -10.14
N PRO A 18 12.58 -11.40 -9.46
CA PRO A 18 12.59 -11.48 -7.99
C PRO A 18 13.31 -10.33 -7.29
N GLU A 19 14.38 -9.81 -7.89
CA GLU A 19 15.12 -8.66 -7.36
C GLU A 19 14.27 -7.38 -7.31
N LYS A 20 13.37 -7.18 -8.27
CA LYS A 20 12.44 -6.03 -8.26
C LYS A 20 11.31 -6.26 -7.26
N LEU A 21 10.80 -7.49 -7.16
CA LEU A 21 9.75 -7.86 -6.20
C LEU A 21 10.16 -7.57 -4.75
N ARG A 22 11.45 -7.74 -4.42
CA ARG A 22 12.00 -7.43 -3.08
C ARG A 22 11.99 -5.94 -2.75
N LEU A 23 12.02 -5.06 -3.75
CA LEU A 23 12.02 -3.61 -3.55
C LEU A 23 10.62 -3.05 -3.26
N ILE A 24 9.56 -3.76 -3.65
CA ILE A 24 8.18 -3.28 -3.56
C ILE A 24 7.81 -2.92 -2.12
N GLY A 25 8.19 -3.75 -1.14
CA GLY A 25 7.86 -3.49 0.27
C GLY A 25 8.41 -2.15 0.77
N ASP A 26 9.68 -1.87 0.49
CA ASP A 26 10.35 -0.62 0.89
C ASP A 26 9.82 0.59 0.12
N MET A 27 9.50 0.43 -1.17
CA MET A 27 8.87 1.49 -1.98
C MET A 27 7.49 1.86 -1.42
N VAL A 28 6.65 0.87 -1.12
CA VAL A 28 5.31 1.08 -0.56
C VAL A 28 5.41 1.74 0.81
N LYS A 29 6.33 1.25 1.65
CA LYS A 29 6.60 1.86 2.96
C LYS A 29 6.96 3.33 2.83
N LYS A 30 7.88 3.66 1.93
CA LYS A 30 8.31 5.04 1.68
C LYS A 30 7.14 5.92 1.25
N ILE A 31 6.33 5.49 0.28
CA ILE A 31 5.15 6.23 -0.19
C ILE A 31 4.21 6.52 0.99
N ILE A 32 3.87 5.49 1.78
CA ILE A 32 2.96 5.64 2.91
C ILE A 32 3.52 6.62 3.93
N THR A 33 4.79 6.50 4.30
CA THR A 33 5.40 7.40 5.30
C THR A 33 5.52 8.83 4.79
N ASP A 34 5.77 9.03 3.49
CA ASP A 34 5.96 10.35 2.88
C ASP A 34 4.64 11.13 2.77
N VAL A 35 3.50 10.46 2.62
CA VAL A 35 2.16 11.10 2.62
C VAL A 35 1.81 11.73 3.98
N GLY A 36 2.38 11.21 5.08
CA GLY A 36 2.14 11.75 6.42
C GLY A 36 0.75 11.40 6.97
N GLU A 37 0.53 11.69 8.26
CA GLU A 37 -0.68 11.27 9.01
C GLU A 37 -0.98 9.75 8.93
N THR A 38 0.01 8.94 8.56
CA THR A 38 -0.12 7.49 8.40
C THR A 38 0.93 6.73 9.21
N GLN A 39 0.68 5.45 9.41
CA GLN A 39 1.62 4.50 9.96
C GLN A 39 1.63 3.25 9.09
N PHE A 40 2.78 2.95 8.50
CA PHE A 40 2.99 1.71 7.75
C PHE A 40 2.94 0.49 8.68
N ASP A 41 2.21 -0.55 8.27
CA ASP A 41 2.20 -1.87 8.94
C ASP A 41 2.95 -2.90 8.07
N ARG A 42 2.46 -3.16 6.85
CA ARG A 42 3.08 -4.16 5.95
C ARG A 42 2.77 -3.93 4.48
N ALA A 43 3.63 -4.49 3.62
CA ALA A 43 3.43 -4.61 2.19
C ALA A 43 4.06 -5.93 1.72
N HIS A 44 3.27 -7.00 1.60
CA HIS A 44 3.77 -8.36 1.35
C HIS A 44 3.17 -8.97 0.09
N LEU A 45 3.96 -9.82 -0.59
CA LEU A 45 3.44 -10.74 -1.60
C LEU A 45 2.46 -11.69 -0.91
N LEU A 46 1.18 -11.53 -1.22
CA LEU A 46 0.07 -12.26 -0.62
C LEU A 46 -0.23 -13.56 -1.37
N ALA A 47 -0.26 -13.50 -2.71
CA ALA A 47 -0.67 -14.65 -3.53
C ALA A 47 -0.09 -14.60 -4.95
N PHE A 48 0.04 -15.79 -5.54
CA PHE A 48 0.26 -15.98 -6.97
C PHE A 48 -1.11 -16.18 -7.63
N GLY A 49 -1.58 -15.22 -8.41
CA GLY A 49 -2.79 -15.32 -9.22
C GLY A 49 -2.50 -15.90 -10.61
N GLN A 50 -3.56 -16.20 -11.38
CA GLN A 50 -3.40 -16.70 -12.75
C GLN A 50 -2.71 -15.69 -13.70
N ASP A 51 -2.92 -14.39 -13.46
CA ASP A 51 -2.46 -13.30 -14.34
C ASP A 51 -1.52 -12.30 -13.63
N ARG A 52 -1.32 -12.42 -12.31
CA ARG A 52 -0.58 -11.43 -11.50
C ARG A 52 0.00 -12.01 -10.23
N LEU A 53 0.99 -11.33 -9.68
CA LEU A 53 1.44 -11.46 -8.30
C LEU A 53 0.70 -10.43 -7.46
N THR A 54 -0.03 -10.87 -6.45
CA THR A 54 -0.87 -10.01 -5.62
C THR A 54 -0.10 -9.59 -4.39
N TYR A 55 0.00 -8.29 -4.15
CA TYR A 55 0.53 -7.72 -2.90
C TYR A 55 -0.62 -7.23 -2.02
N GLU A 56 -0.51 -7.46 -0.71
CA GLU A 56 -1.36 -6.84 0.31
C GLU A 56 -0.59 -5.74 1.01
N VAL A 57 -1.23 -4.58 1.13
CA VAL A 57 -0.72 -3.44 1.88
C VAL A 57 -1.65 -3.13 3.03
N VAL A 58 -1.06 -2.91 4.20
CA VAL A 58 -1.76 -2.46 5.40
C VAL A 58 -1.06 -1.25 5.97
N HIS A 59 -1.86 -0.25 6.30
CA HIS A 59 -1.42 0.92 7.04
C HIS A 59 -2.55 1.47 7.89
N ILE A 60 -2.22 2.38 8.78
CA ILE A 60 -3.15 3.07 9.66
C ILE A 60 -3.15 4.54 9.27
N VAL A 61 -4.32 5.15 9.16
CA VAL A 61 -4.48 6.61 9.01
C VAL A 61 -4.89 7.21 10.35
N ASN A 62 -4.18 8.24 10.77
CA ASN A 62 -4.28 8.88 12.09
C ASN A 62 -5.25 10.07 12.10
N THR A 63 -6.38 9.95 11.39
CA THR A 63 -7.41 10.99 11.34
C THR A 63 -8.81 10.41 11.50
N ALA A 64 -9.67 11.18 12.17
CA ALA A 64 -11.10 10.89 12.28
C ALA A 64 -11.92 11.54 11.15
N ASP A 65 -11.32 12.50 10.42
CA ASP A 65 -11.96 13.21 9.32
C ASP A 65 -12.01 12.30 8.08
N TYR A 66 -13.22 12.01 7.61
CA TYR A 66 -13.41 11.11 6.49
C TYR A 66 -12.85 11.67 5.17
N ASN A 67 -12.97 12.98 4.92
CA ASN A 67 -12.48 13.60 3.70
C ASN A 67 -10.94 13.56 3.67
N LYS A 68 -10.29 13.93 4.79
CA LYS A 68 -8.83 13.81 4.91
C LYS A 68 -8.34 12.39 4.71
N TYR A 69 -9.04 11.41 5.28
CA TYR A 69 -8.74 10.00 5.05
C TYR A 69 -8.80 9.66 3.54
N MET A 70 -9.85 10.10 2.84
CA MET A 70 -10.01 9.81 1.42
C MET A 70 -8.91 10.47 0.58
N ASP A 71 -8.50 11.70 0.92
CA ASP A 71 -7.40 12.40 0.26
C ASP A 71 -6.07 11.66 0.47
N ILE A 72 -5.74 11.29 1.71
CA ILE A 72 -4.55 10.49 2.04
C ILE A 72 -4.55 9.15 1.29
N GLN A 73 -5.70 8.46 1.30
CA GLN A 73 -5.85 7.17 0.63
C GLN A 73 -5.65 7.29 -0.89
N GLN A 74 -6.15 8.37 -1.49
CA GLN A 74 -5.99 8.66 -2.91
C GLN A 74 -4.52 8.93 -3.27
N GLU A 75 -3.82 9.75 -2.48
CA GLU A 75 -2.38 10.01 -2.67
C GLU A 75 -1.53 8.74 -2.53
N ILE A 76 -1.91 7.83 -1.63
CA ILE A 76 -1.25 6.52 -1.51
C ILE A 76 -1.54 5.64 -2.74
N ILE A 77 -2.75 5.69 -3.31
CA ILE A 77 -3.13 4.82 -4.44
C ILE A 77 -2.57 5.31 -5.78
N TYR A 78 -2.52 6.62 -6.04
CA TYR A 78 -2.14 7.17 -7.34
C TYR A 78 -0.82 6.66 -7.93
N PRO A 79 0.26 6.46 -7.15
CA PRO A 79 1.52 5.92 -7.67
C PRO A 79 1.44 4.51 -8.26
N TYR A 80 0.33 3.78 -8.04
CA TYR A 80 0.12 2.42 -8.51
C TYR A 80 -0.82 2.32 -9.73
N TYR A 81 -1.30 3.46 -10.25
CA TYR A 81 -2.06 3.56 -11.50
C TYR A 81 -1.12 3.86 -12.68
#